data_AF-A0A958IK47-F1
#
_entry.id   AF-A0A958IK47-F1
#
_cell.length_a   1.000
_cell.length_b   1.000
_cell.length_c   1.000
_cell.angle_alpha   90.00
_cell.angle_beta   90.00
_cell.angle_gamma   90.00
#
_symmetry.space_group_name_H-M   'P 1'
#
loop_
_entity.id
_entity.type
_entity.pdbx_description
1 polymer ?
#
loop_
_entity_poly.entity_id
_entity_poly.type
_entity_poly.pdbx_seq_one_letter_code
_entity_poly.pdbx_strand_id
1 'polypeptide(L)'
;MSPRKKEVYAKLWGSTFGHISFSAFLIALVTGIILIVFYDVGDAYKSLSLISIANPAGLFIRSLHYWSAQIFLVFLILHLWDHFRKSTENKLKQSVWLRLTISLGAVFFVMLSGFILKADPDGWQAKRILQTLIEEIPFLGNQLSFSLLGSGDNLQLVYV
;
A
#
# COMPACT_ATOMS: atom_id res chain seq x y z
N MET A 1 14.40 36.16 1.45
CA MET A 1 14.39 35.26 0.27
C MET A 1 13.63 35.94 -0.86
N SER A 2 14.14 35.94 -2.10
CA SER A 2 13.53 36.69 -3.22
C SER A 2 12.17 36.11 -3.66
N PRO A 3 11.27 36.93 -4.23
CA PRO A 3 9.95 36.47 -4.71
C PRO A 3 10.03 35.30 -5.70
N ARG A 4 10.99 35.35 -6.62
CA ARG A 4 11.26 34.28 -7.60
C ARG A 4 11.67 32.96 -6.94
N LYS A 5 12.47 33.01 -5.87
CA LYS A 5 12.80 31.81 -5.09
C LYS A 5 11.54 31.24 -4.45
N LYS A 6 10.71 32.06 -3.80
CA LYS A 6 9.44 31.60 -3.20
C LYS A 6 8.53 30.91 -4.22
N GLU A 7 8.44 31.43 -5.44
CA GLU A 7 7.64 30.86 -6.52
C GLU A 7 8.19 29.51 -7.04
N VAL A 8 9.52 29.41 -7.23
CA VAL A 8 10.19 28.16 -7.62
C VAL A 8 10.05 27.10 -6.52
N TYR A 9 10.23 27.46 -5.25
CA TYR A 9 9.98 26.56 -4.12
C TYR A 9 8.49 26.19 -4.03
N ALA A 10 7.56 27.12 -4.24
CA ALA A 10 6.13 26.82 -4.22
C ALA A 10 5.72 25.87 -5.35
N LYS A 11 6.36 25.93 -6.52
CA LYS A 11 6.10 25.06 -7.67
C LYS A 11 6.72 23.66 -7.50
N LEU A 12 7.97 23.58 -7.03
CA LEU A 12 8.65 22.32 -6.74
C LEU A 12 8.00 21.53 -5.60
N TRP A 13 7.52 22.23 -4.57
CA TRP A 13 6.88 21.65 -3.38
C TRP A 13 5.34 21.73 -3.43
N GLY A 14 4.78 22.09 -4.60
CA GLY A 14 3.37 22.46 -4.78
C GLY A 14 2.42 21.29 -5.00
N SER A 15 2.80 20.40 -5.91
CA SER A 15 2.01 19.29 -6.43
C SER A 15 2.85 18.09 -6.89
N THR A 16 4.19 18.19 -6.80
CA THR A 16 5.12 17.16 -7.31
C THR A 16 5.02 15.85 -6.53
N PHE A 17 4.79 15.91 -5.21
CA PHE A 17 4.73 14.69 -4.38
C PHE A 17 3.56 13.78 -4.74
N GLY A 18 2.40 14.36 -5.02
CA GLY A 18 1.23 13.59 -5.48
C GLY A 18 1.49 12.91 -6.82
N HIS A 19 2.13 13.60 -7.77
CA HIS A 19 2.48 13.00 -9.07
C HIS A 19 3.50 11.87 -8.95
N ILE A 20 4.53 12.04 -8.10
CA ILE A 20 5.52 10.99 -7.86
C ILE A 20 4.86 9.77 -7.21
N SER A 21 4.06 9.99 -6.16
CA SER A 21 3.31 8.94 -5.48
C SER A 21 2.41 8.18 -6.47
N PHE A 22 1.61 8.88 -7.27
CA PHE A 22 0.72 8.27 -8.25
C PHE A 22 1.49 7.50 -9.35
N SER A 23 2.62 8.02 -9.82
CA SER A 23 3.45 7.33 -10.81
C SER A 23 4.04 6.04 -10.23
N ALA A 24 4.54 6.08 -8.99
CA ALA A 24 5.06 4.90 -8.30
C ALA A 24 3.95 3.86 -8.04
N PHE A 25 2.74 4.31 -7.70
CA PHE A 25 1.56 3.45 -7.60
C PHE A 25 1.27 2.73 -8.92
N LEU A 26 1.31 3.42 -10.06
CA LEU A 26 1.09 2.79 -11.37
C LEU A 26 2.16 1.73 -11.69
N ILE A 27 3.43 2.00 -11.37
CA ILE A 27 4.50 1.01 -11.55
C ILE A 27 4.25 -0.21 -10.64
N ALA A 28 3.91 0.01 -9.37
CA ALA A 28 3.55 -1.05 -8.44
C ALA A 28 2.35 -1.87 -8.94
N LEU A 29 1.31 -1.21 -9.46
CA LEU A 29 0.12 -1.85 -10.00
C LEU A 29 0.47 -2.77 -11.19
N VAL A 30 1.19 -2.26 -12.18
CA VAL A 30 1.58 -3.03 -13.37
C VAL A 30 2.48 -4.20 -13.00
N THR A 31 3.48 -3.97 -12.16
CA THR A 31 4.38 -5.04 -11.70
C THR A 31 3.65 -6.08 -10.84
N GLY A 32 2.66 -5.66 -10.04
CA GLY A 32 1.82 -6.57 -9.25
C GLY A 32 0.98 -7.50 -10.12
N ILE A 33 0.37 -6.97 -11.19
CA ILE A 33 -0.36 -7.76 -12.18
C ILE A 33 0.55 -8.81 -12.84
N ILE A 34 1.80 -8.45 -13.13
CA ILE A 34 2.77 -9.40 -13.70
C ILE A 34 3.14 -10.49 -12.68
N LEU A 35 3.34 -10.13 -11.40
CA LEU A 35 3.71 -11.09 -10.35
C LEU A 35 2.61 -12.11 -10.06
N ILE A 36 1.34 -11.74 -10.22
CA ILE A 36 0.19 -12.64 -10.04
C ILE A 36 0.33 -13.92 -10.87
N VAL A 37 0.93 -13.85 -12.06
CA VAL A 37 1.12 -15.02 -12.95
C VAL A 37 2.07 -16.07 -12.35
N PHE A 38 3.03 -15.63 -11.53
CA PHE A 38 4.06 -16.50 -10.95
C PHE A 38 3.81 -16.83 -9.48
N TYR A 39 2.87 -16.13 -8.84
CA TYR A 39 2.54 -16.29 -7.43
C TYR A 39 1.49 -17.39 -7.25
N ASP A 40 1.80 -18.36 -6.38
CA ASP A 40 0.85 -19.38 -5.96
C ASP A 40 0.47 -19.13 -4.51
N VAL A 41 -0.80 -18.75 -4.27
CA VAL A 41 -1.32 -18.46 -2.93
C VAL A 41 -1.41 -19.71 -2.04
N GLY A 42 -1.51 -20.91 -2.62
CA GLY A 42 -1.49 -22.17 -1.88
C GLY A 42 -0.11 -22.53 -1.32
N ASP A 43 0.94 -22.04 -1.97
CA ASP A 43 2.35 -22.20 -1.55
C ASP A 43 3.09 -20.85 -1.63
N ALA A 44 2.51 -19.83 -0.98
CA ALA A 44 2.88 -18.42 -1.09
C ALA A 44 4.37 -18.14 -0.87
N TYR A 45 4.93 -18.65 0.23
CA TYR A 45 6.33 -18.42 0.58
C TYR A 45 7.29 -19.07 -0.42
N LYS A 46 6.98 -20.31 -0.85
CA LYS A 46 7.82 -21.05 -1.79
C LYS A 46 7.75 -20.46 -3.19
N SER A 47 6.57 -20.11 -3.69
CA SER A 47 6.42 -19.48 -5.01
C SER A 47 7.19 -18.17 -5.10
N LEU A 48 7.12 -17.32 -4.06
CA LEU A 48 7.95 -16.10 -3.96
C LEU A 48 9.45 -16.37 -3.90
N SER A 49 9.85 -17.42 -3.17
CA SER A 49 11.25 -17.83 -3.08
C SER A 49 11.78 -18.30 -4.44
N LEU A 50 10.98 -19.08 -5.17
CA LEU A 50 11.31 -19.52 -6.54
C LEU A 50 11.45 -18.34 -7.50
N ILE A 51 10.54 -17.36 -7.46
CA ILE A 51 10.67 -16.12 -8.24
C ILE A 51 12.01 -15.42 -7.94
N SER A 52 12.40 -15.39 -6.67
CA SER A 52 13.58 -14.63 -6.22
C SER A 52 14.91 -15.34 -6.53
N ILE A 53 14.94 -16.67 -6.51
CA ILE A 53 16.19 -17.45 -6.62
C ILE A 53 16.38 -18.01 -8.04
N ALA A 54 15.30 -18.44 -8.70
CA ALA A 54 15.38 -19.17 -9.97
C ALA A 54 15.11 -18.31 -11.21
N ASN A 55 14.49 -17.13 -11.06
CA ASN A 55 14.10 -16.28 -12.19
C ASN A 55 14.63 -14.84 -12.02
N PRO A 56 15.78 -14.47 -12.62
CA PRO A 56 16.34 -13.13 -12.50
C PRO A 56 15.38 -12.01 -12.96
N ALA A 57 14.58 -12.24 -14.00
CA ALA A 57 13.57 -11.28 -14.45
C ALA A 57 12.44 -11.16 -13.42
N GLY A 58 12.00 -12.27 -12.84
CA GLY A 58 11.02 -12.31 -11.76
C GLY A 58 11.49 -11.56 -10.51
N LEU A 59 12.74 -11.77 -10.10
CA LEU A 59 13.39 -11.04 -9.02
C LEU A 59 13.42 -9.52 -9.30
N PHE A 60 13.75 -9.12 -10.53
CA PHE A 60 13.74 -7.70 -10.91
C PHE A 60 12.33 -7.10 -10.80
N ILE A 61 11.31 -7.76 -11.36
CA ILE A 61 9.91 -7.29 -11.28
C ILE A 61 9.43 -7.22 -9.83
N ARG A 62 9.75 -8.22 -8.99
CA ARG A 62 9.44 -8.23 -7.56
C ARG A 62 10.11 -7.08 -6.83
N SER A 63 11.38 -6.83 -7.12
CA SER A 63 12.13 -5.72 -6.54
C SER A 63 11.54 -4.38 -6.96
N LEU A 64 11.18 -4.24 -8.24
CA LEU A 64 10.57 -3.03 -8.77
C LEU A 64 9.19 -2.78 -8.14
N HIS A 65 8.37 -3.82 -7.95
CA HIS A 65 7.10 -3.74 -7.25
C HIS A 65 7.29 -3.25 -5.81
N TYR A 66 8.19 -3.89 -5.06
CA TYR A 66 8.48 -3.54 -3.67
C TYR A 66 8.95 -2.09 -3.55
N TRP A 67 9.99 -1.69 -4.29
CA TRP A 67 10.53 -0.34 -4.20
C TRP A 67 9.54 0.73 -4.69
N SER A 68 8.74 0.43 -5.71
CA SER A 68 7.68 1.34 -6.16
C SER A 68 6.59 1.51 -5.11
N ALA A 69 6.21 0.44 -4.41
CA ALA A 69 5.28 0.52 -3.28
C ALA A 69 5.85 1.36 -2.11
N GLN A 70 7.14 1.21 -1.78
CA GLN A 70 7.79 2.03 -0.75
C GLN A 70 7.84 3.51 -1.13
N ILE A 71 8.23 3.82 -2.37
CA ILE A 71 8.24 5.19 -2.90
C ILE A 71 6.83 5.78 -2.89
N PHE A 72 5.84 5.01 -3.35
CA PHE A 72 4.43 5.41 -3.29
C PHE A 72 4.02 5.84 -1.87
N LEU A 73 4.30 5.01 -0.86
CA LEU A 73 3.94 5.27 0.53
C LEU A 73 4.64 6.52 1.09
N VAL A 74 5.96 6.64 0.90
CA VAL A 74 6.73 7.81 1.36
C VAL A 74 6.20 9.10 0.74
N PHE A 75 5.99 9.12 -0.57
CA PHE A 75 5.51 10.31 -1.25
C PHE A 75 4.02 10.59 -0.99
N LEU A 76 3.21 9.58 -0.68
CA LEU A 76 1.84 9.76 -0.21
C LEU A 76 1.83 10.48 1.14
N ILE A 77 2.68 10.08 2.09
CA ILE A 77 2.80 10.75 3.40
C ILE A 77 3.26 12.20 3.22
N LEU A 78 4.25 12.46 2.36
CA LEU A 78 4.69 13.83 2.03
C LEU A 78 3.57 14.65 1.36
N HIS A 79 2.78 14.02 0.48
CA HIS A 79 1.63 14.67 -0.15
C HIS A 79 0.56 15.04 0.87
N LEU A 80 0.24 14.14 1.81
CA LEU A 80 -0.70 14.41 2.90
C LEU A 80 -0.20 15.52 3.82
N TRP A 81 1.07 15.46 4.23
CA TRP A 81 1.69 16.53 5.02
C TRP A 81 1.51 17.88 4.32
N ASP A 82 1.84 17.96 3.04
CA ASP A 82 1.76 19.21 2.30
C ASP A 82 0.31 19.69 2.10
N HIS A 83 -0.63 18.75 1.92
CA HIS A 83 -2.07 19.03 1.85
C HIS A 83 -2.58 19.70 3.14
N PHE A 84 -2.26 19.12 4.31
CA PHE A 84 -2.66 19.64 5.63
C PHE A 84 -1.92 20.92 6.01
N ARG A 85 -0.61 21.01 5.73
CA ARG A 85 0.20 22.20 6.01
C ARG A 85 -0.29 23.43 5.26
N LYS A 86 -0.80 23.24 4.03
CA LYS A 86 -1.39 24.32 3.21
C LYS A 86 -2.88 24.52 3.48
N SER A 87 -3.46 23.76 4.41
CA SER A 87 -4.88 23.74 4.74
C SER A 87 -5.78 23.65 3.50
N THR A 88 -5.35 22.85 2.52
CA THR A 88 -6.05 22.73 1.24
C THR A 88 -7.31 21.88 1.33
N GLU A 89 -7.46 21.09 2.38
CA GLU A 89 -8.66 20.33 2.72
C GLU A 89 -9.89 21.23 2.86
N ASN A 90 -9.73 22.44 3.39
CA ASN A 90 -10.82 23.41 3.56
C ASN A 90 -11.37 23.96 2.22
N LYS A 91 -10.61 23.79 1.13
CA LYS A 91 -11.01 24.23 -0.22
C LYS A 91 -11.69 23.11 -1.01
N LEU A 92 -11.65 21.88 -0.51
CA LEU A 92 -12.26 20.73 -1.17
C LEU A 92 -13.74 20.64 -0.80
N LYS A 93 -14.55 20.10 -1.74
CA LYS A 93 -15.91 19.70 -1.42
C LYS A 93 -15.87 18.58 -0.37
N GLN A 94 -16.78 18.62 0.61
CA GLN A 94 -16.86 17.61 1.68
C GLN A 94 -16.91 16.16 1.14
N SER A 95 -17.63 15.93 0.04
CA SER A 95 -17.72 14.60 -0.58
C SER A 95 -16.38 14.12 -1.16
N VAL A 96 -15.56 15.02 -1.69
CA VAL A 96 -14.21 14.70 -2.20
C VAL A 96 -13.30 14.37 -1.03
N TRP A 97 -13.34 15.19 0.01
CA TRP A 97 -12.54 14.98 1.22
C TRP A 97 -12.85 13.62 1.86
N LEU A 98 -14.13 13.29 2.03
CA LEU A 98 -14.54 11.98 2.58
C LEU A 98 -13.99 10.80 1.75
N ARG A 99 -14.10 10.86 0.42
CA ARG A 99 -13.56 9.80 -0.45
C ARG A 99 -12.05 9.65 -0.29
N LEU A 100 -11.31 10.76 -0.23
CA LEU A 100 -9.85 10.72 -0.04
C LEU A 100 -9.48 10.10 1.31
N THR A 101 -10.21 10.47 2.38
CA THR A 101 -10.01 9.89 3.72
C THR A 101 -10.24 8.38 3.74
N ILE A 102 -11.32 7.90 3.11
CA ILE A 102 -11.62 6.46 3.01
C ILE A 102 -10.52 5.74 2.20
N SER A 103 -10.06 6.34 1.10
CA SER A 103 -8.99 5.75 0.27
C SER A 103 -7.68 5.57 1.03
N LEU A 104 -7.38 6.39 2.05
CA LEU A 104 -6.19 6.18 2.89
C LEU A 104 -6.25 4.87 3.68
N GLY A 105 -7.44 4.50 4.17
CA GLY A 105 -7.66 3.21 4.81
C GLY A 105 -7.45 2.05 3.83
N ALA A 106 -7.94 2.18 2.60
CA ALA A 106 -7.72 1.19 1.55
C ALA A 106 -6.24 1.03 1.19
N VAL A 107 -5.50 2.14 1.09
CA VAL A 107 -4.04 2.11 0.85
C VAL A 107 -3.31 1.37 1.96
N PHE A 108 -3.62 1.68 3.22
CA PHE A 108 -3.03 0.98 4.36
C PHE A 108 -3.31 -0.53 4.32
N PHE A 109 -4.56 -0.90 4.03
CA PHE A 109 -4.94 -2.30 3.90
C PHE A 109 -4.18 -3.01 2.77
N VAL A 110 -4.08 -2.43 1.58
CA VAL A 110 -3.36 -3.04 0.44
C VAL A 110 -1.85 -3.16 0.71
N MET A 111 -1.25 -2.20 1.42
CA MET A 111 0.16 -2.30 1.82
C MET A 111 0.39 -3.43 2.83
N LEU A 112 -0.51 -3.60 3.80
CA LEU A 112 -0.44 -4.69 4.76
C LEU A 112 -0.73 -6.06 4.12
N SER A 113 -1.75 -6.15 3.25
CA SER A 113 -2.07 -7.41 2.58
C SER A 113 -0.90 -7.89 1.72
N GLY A 114 -0.25 -6.99 0.97
CA GLY A 114 0.97 -7.31 0.23
C GLY A 114 2.12 -7.80 1.12
N PHE A 115 2.26 -7.25 2.34
CA PHE A 115 3.24 -7.72 3.31
C PHE A 115 2.89 -9.12 3.85
N ILE A 116 1.61 -9.39 4.12
CA ILE A 116 1.10 -10.68 4.59
C ILE A 116 1.28 -11.76 3.51
N LEU A 117 1.06 -11.43 2.23
CA LEU A 117 1.20 -12.36 1.10
C LEU A 117 2.63 -12.89 0.91
N LYS A 118 3.63 -12.33 1.60
CA LYS A 118 4.97 -12.92 1.68
C LYS A 118 4.96 -14.30 2.36
N ALA A 119 4.03 -14.53 3.28
CA ALA A 119 3.91 -15.75 4.08
C ALA A 119 5.21 -16.18 4.77
N ASP A 120 6.11 -15.23 5.04
CA ASP A 120 7.30 -15.40 5.88
C ASP A 120 6.92 -15.22 7.37
N PRO A 121 7.81 -15.56 8.33
CA PRO A 121 7.49 -15.42 9.76
C PRO A 121 6.96 -14.03 10.15
N ASP A 122 7.52 -12.98 9.55
CA ASP A 122 7.11 -11.60 9.76
C ASP A 122 5.71 -11.32 9.20
N GLY A 123 5.40 -11.80 7.98
CA GLY A 123 4.08 -11.69 7.36
C GLY A 123 2.99 -12.40 8.17
N TRP A 124 3.28 -13.58 8.71
CA TRP A 124 2.37 -14.29 9.62
C TRP A 124 2.17 -13.55 10.94
N GLN A 125 3.24 -12.96 11.48
CA GLN A 125 3.13 -12.13 12.68
C GLN A 125 2.27 -10.89 12.43
N ALA A 126 2.46 -10.21 11.30
CA ALA A 126 1.64 -9.08 10.90
C ALA A 126 0.16 -9.45 10.76
N LYS A 127 -0.14 -10.60 10.11
CA LYS A 127 -1.53 -11.12 10.02
C LYS A 127 -2.13 -11.34 11.40
N ARG A 128 -1.41 -11.99 12.32
CA ARG A 128 -1.89 -12.24 13.70
C ARG A 128 -2.17 -10.95 14.45
N ILE A 129 -1.25 -9.98 14.41
CA ILE A 129 -1.43 -8.68 15.07
C ILE A 129 -2.67 -7.97 14.51
N LEU A 130 -2.79 -7.91 13.18
CA LEU A 130 -3.94 -7.27 12.53
C LEU A 130 -5.26 -7.96 12.90
N GLN A 131 -5.27 -9.29 12.91
CA GLN A 131 -6.42 -10.09 13.32
C GLN A 131 -6.83 -9.78 14.76
N THR A 132 -5.90 -9.83 15.72
CA THR A 132 -6.19 -9.49 17.12
C THR A 132 -6.74 -8.06 17.26
N LEU A 133 -6.15 -7.08 16.56
CA LEU A 133 -6.63 -5.69 16.61
C LEU A 133 -8.06 -5.52 16.07
N ILE A 134 -8.43 -6.27 15.03
CA ILE A 134 -9.78 -6.20 14.45
C ILE A 134 -10.79 -6.92 15.35
N GLU A 135 -10.41 -8.05 15.95
CA GLU A 135 -11.28 -8.85 16.83
C GLU A 135 -11.66 -8.12 18.13
N GLU A 136 -10.84 -7.18 18.59
CA GLU A 136 -11.13 -6.29 19.72
C GLU A 136 -12.29 -5.29 19.46
N ILE A 137 -12.72 -5.12 18.20
CA ILE A 137 -13.84 -4.23 17.86
C ILE A 137 -15.16 -4.85 18.37
N PRO A 138 -15.90 -4.15 19.26
CA PRO A 138 -17.15 -4.69 19.80
C PRO A 138 -18.18 -5.00 18.71
N PHE A 139 -18.95 -6.06 18.92
CA PHE A 139 -20.07 -6.54 18.08
C PHE A 139 -19.70 -7.07 16.69
N LEU A 140 -18.72 -6.47 16.00
CA LEU A 140 -18.41 -6.75 14.59
C LEU A 140 -16.99 -7.28 14.35
N GLY A 141 -16.12 -7.30 15.36
CA GLY A 141 -14.69 -7.62 15.19
C GLY A 141 -14.44 -8.99 14.54
N ASN A 142 -15.11 -10.03 15.02
CA ASN A 142 -14.96 -11.38 14.47
C ASN A 142 -15.38 -11.47 12.99
N GLN A 143 -16.51 -10.84 12.64
CA GLN A 143 -17.04 -10.83 11.27
C GLN A 143 -16.14 -10.02 10.34
N LEU A 144 -15.61 -8.90 10.82
CA LEU A 144 -14.68 -8.05 10.07
C LEU A 144 -13.34 -8.78 9.85
N SER A 145 -12.80 -9.40 10.88
CA SER A 145 -11.56 -10.19 10.82
C SER A 145 -11.69 -11.31 9.79
N PHE A 146 -12.76 -12.10 9.88
CA PHE A 146 -13.03 -13.16 8.91
C PHE A 146 -13.20 -12.63 7.48
N SER A 147 -13.90 -11.50 7.29
CA SER A 147 -14.16 -10.90 5.97
C SER A 147 -12.92 -10.28 5.33
N LEU A 148 -11.92 -9.87 6.12
CA LEU A 148 -10.71 -9.21 5.62
C LEU A 148 -9.51 -10.16 5.52
N LEU A 149 -9.38 -11.12 6.45
CA LEU A 149 -8.18 -11.96 6.60
C LEU A 149 -8.44 -13.45 6.40
N GLY A 150 -9.70 -13.86 6.35
CA GLY A 150 -10.12 -15.25 6.26
C GLY A 150 -9.93 -16.01 7.57
N SER A 151 -10.05 -17.33 7.50
CA SER A 151 -9.86 -18.22 8.65
C SER A 151 -8.52 -18.94 8.60
N GLY A 152 -7.83 -19.03 9.74
CA GLY A 152 -6.58 -19.77 9.89
C GLY A 152 -5.48 -19.30 8.93
N ASP A 153 -4.74 -20.23 8.37
CA ASP A 153 -3.59 -19.95 7.50
C ASP A 153 -3.96 -19.79 6.01
N ASN A 154 -5.26 -19.69 5.69
CA ASN A 154 -5.69 -19.44 4.32
C ASN A 154 -5.41 -17.98 3.93
N LEU A 155 -4.67 -17.77 2.83
CA LEU A 155 -4.33 -16.45 2.30
C LEU A 155 -5.19 -16.05 1.09
N GLN A 156 -6.10 -16.92 0.62
CA GLN A 156 -6.94 -16.67 -0.55
C GLN A 156 -7.73 -15.36 -0.43
N LEU A 157 -8.28 -15.07 0.74
CA LEU A 157 -9.07 -13.86 0.94
C LEU A 157 -8.21 -12.59 0.97
N VAL A 158 -6.97 -12.69 1.45
CA VAL A 158 -6.00 -11.57 1.45
C VAL A 158 -5.46 -11.32 0.04
N TYR A 159 -5.47 -12.35 -0.80
CA TYR A 159 -4.98 -12.32 -2.17
C TYR A 159 -5.97 -11.70 -3.18
N VAL A 160 -7.29 -11.86 -2.96
CA VAL A 160 -8.37 -11.36 -3.83
C VAL A 160 -8.70 -9.90 -3.52
#